data_AF-A0A2I0K5K3-F1
#
_entry.id   AF-A0A2I0K5K3-F1
#
_cell.length_a   1.000
_cell.length_b   1.000
_cell.length_c   1.000
_cell.angle_alpha   90.00
_cell.angle_beta   90.00
_cell.angle_gamma   90.00
#
_symmetry.space_group_name_H-M   'P 1'
#
loop_
_entity.id
_entity.type
_entity.pdbx_description
1 polymer ?
#
loop_
_entity_poly.entity_id
_entity_poly.type
_entity_poly.pdbx_seq_one_letter_code
_entity_poly.pdbx_strand_id
1 'polypeptide(L)'
;MSWAPNYGLKGMIDASIRVNVEAETGVIEKIMPLEFKSGKGPNGQSSMEHTAQVILYTLLMSERYLKPIDSGLLYYLQSEHTQGIAVRRSDLVGLIMRRNELANDILKALTAQQLPPMLQSPSKCKGCRHLNVCTIYHKAHGGGMETSGLSHLFDACTNHLTADHYDFLKHWDRLIDLEAKDAELGRKKIWRSRNTRHNHLTSSLSPIVLDTVELPNSKHIKDGRFHYRFVRQDLPLDKIEACPKDNITSAAANLSSNDSACTLRKGDLVILTTESDCQAIASGVISEISGSHIS
;
A
#
# COMPACT_ATOMS: atom_id res chain seq x y z
N MET A 1 -0.20 4.66 -6.03
CA MET A 1 0.34 4.02 -4.81
C MET A 1 1.28 2.89 -5.22
N SER A 2 2.46 2.76 -4.60
CA SER A 2 3.43 1.68 -4.85
C SER A 2 3.52 0.76 -3.64
N TRP A 3 3.65 -0.54 -3.92
CA TRP A 3 3.76 -1.60 -2.92
C TRP A 3 5.11 -2.27 -3.11
N ALA A 4 5.80 -2.53 -2.00
CA ALA A 4 7.05 -3.26 -1.96
C ALA A 4 6.97 -4.39 -0.92
N PRO A 5 6.28 -5.50 -1.26
CA PRO A 5 6.11 -6.64 -0.37
C PRO A 5 7.41 -7.21 0.22
N ASN A 6 8.52 -7.21 -0.52
CA ASN A 6 9.80 -7.74 -0.02
C ASN A 6 10.33 -6.96 1.19
N TYR A 7 10.03 -5.67 1.25
CA TYR A 7 10.35 -4.80 2.39
C TYR A 7 9.15 -4.57 3.33
N GLY A 8 7.98 -5.09 2.94
CA GLY A 8 6.67 -4.79 3.50
C GLY A 8 6.46 -3.30 3.74
N LEU A 9 6.69 -2.52 2.68
CA LEU A 9 6.47 -1.08 2.60
C LEU A 9 5.37 -0.77 1.58
N LYS A 10 4.66 0.34 1.80
CA LYS A 10 3.77 0.95 0.81
C LYS A 10 3.91 2.47 0.88
N GLY A 11 3.75 3.15 -0.24
CA GLY A 11 3.85 4.61 -0.29
C GLY A 11 3.32 5.22 -1.58
N MET A 12 3.20 6.54 -1.61
CA MET A 12 2.87 7.30 -2.81
C MET A 12 4.03 8.22 -3.14
N ILE A 13 4.71 7.92 -4.22
CA ILE A 13 5.83 8.74 -4.69
C ILE A 13 5.23 9.89 -5.50
N ASP A 14 5.58 11.12 -5.19
CA ASP A 14 5.03 12.29 -5.88
C ASP A 14 5.37 12.27 -7.37
N ALA A 15 6.65 12.03 -7.70
CA ALA A 15 7.10 11.87 -9.06
C ALA A 15 8.22 10.82 -9.18
N SER A 16 8.15 10.02 -10.24
CA SER A 16 9.27 9.22 -10.74
C SER A 16 9.88 9.97 -11.90
N ILE A 17 11.15 10.34 -11.78
CA ILE A 17 11.85 11.13 -12.80
C ILE A 17 13.01 10.36 -13.39
N ARG A 18 13.34 10.71 -14.63
CA ARG A 18 14.53 10.26 -15.34
C ARG A 18 15.45 11.45 -15.47
N VAL A 19 16.68 11.30 -15.00
CA VAL A 19 17.67 12.37 -14.93
C VAL A 19 18.97 11.93 -15.58
N ASN A 20 19.66 12.88 -16.19
CA ASN A 20 21.00 12.68 -16.71
C ASN A 20 21.98 13.20 -15.66
N VAL A 21 22.79 12.30 -15.09
CA VAL A 21 23.81 12.63 -14.09
C VAL A 21 25.17 12.64 -14.78
N GLU A 22 25.87 13.75 -14.70
CA GLU A 22 27.23 13.88 -15.19
C GLU A 22 28.19 13.21 -14.20
N ALA A 23 28.93 12.20 -14.67
CA ALA A 23 29.96 11.50 -13.93
C ALA A 23 31.30 11.62 -14.66
N GLU A 24 32.41 11.31 -13.98
CA GLU A 24 33.76 11.34 -14.56
C GLU A 24 33.89 10.45 -15.81
N THR A 25 33.06 9.41 -15.91
CA THR A 25 33.02 8.45 -17.02
C THR A 25 32.02 8.80 -18.12
N GLY A 26 31.32 9.93 -18.00
CA GLY A 26 30.30 10.40 -18.96
C GLY A 26 28.93 10.63 -18.31
N VAL A 27 27.91 10.85 -19.15
CA VAL A 27 26.53 11.08 -18.70
C VAL A 27 25.82 9.75 -18.47
N ILE A 28 25.32 9.53 -17.26
CA ILE A 28 24.58 8.34 -16.86
C ILE A 28 23.12 8.72 -16.65
N GLU A 29 22.22 8.07 -17.40
CA GLU A 29 20.77 8.18 -17.17
C GLU A 29 20.39 7.38 -15.91
N LYS A 30 19.71 8.02 -14.96
CA LYS A 30 19.18 7.41 -13.73
C LYS A 30 17.69 7.66 -13.59
N ILE A 31 16.96 6.67 -13.07
CA ILE A 31 15.59 6.84 -12.59
C ILE A 31 15.64 7.01 -11.08
N MET A 32 14.90 7.98 -10.53
CA MET A 32 14.89 8.24 -9.09
C MET A 32 13.58 8.89 -8.63
N PRO A 33 13.21 8.77 -7.34
CA PRO A 33 12.06 9.49 -6.79
C PRO A 33 12.37 10.98 -6.64
N LEU A 34 11.35 11.80 -6.87
CA LEU A 34 11.31 13.21 -6.49
C LEU A 34 10.16 13.40 -5.50
N GLU A 35 10.47 13.96 -4.33
CA GLU A 35 9.51 14.31 -3.28
C GLU A 35 9.41 15.83 -3.16
N PHE A 36 8.18 16.35 -3.09
CA PHE A 36 7.90 17.76 -2.88
C PHE A 36 7.56 18.08 -1.43
N LYS A 37 8.10 19.17 -0.89
CA LYS A 37 7.77 19.68 0.45
C LYS A 37 7.34 21.14 0.39
N SER A 38 6.12 21.41 0.86
CA SER A 38 5.53 22.75 0.92
C SER A 38 5.78 23.48 2.25
N GLY A 39 6.36 22.81 3.26
CA GLY A 39 6.60 23.34 4.60
C GLY A 39 7.97 24.00 4.80
N LYS A 40 8.30 24.28 6.07
CA LYS A 40 9.58 24.88 6.50
C LYS A 40 10.77 24.17 5.84
N GLY A 41 11.78 24.96 5.45
CA GLY A 41 13.01 24.49 4.81
C GLY A 41 13.82 23.49 5.67
N PRO A 42 14.95 22.99 5.14
CA PRO A 42 15.66 21.80 5.62
C PRO A 42 16.38 21.96 6.98
N ASN A 43 15.66 22.30 8.04
CA ASN A 43 16.24 22.56 9.36
C ASN A 43 15.86 21.47 10.38
N GLY A 44 16.86 20.88 11.02
CA GLY A 44 16.69 19.96 12.15
C GLY A 44 16.02 18.62 11.82
N GLN A 45 15.15 18.15 12.72
CA GLN A 45 14.52 16.82 12.64
C GLN A 45 13.65 16.62 11.40
N SER A 46 12.97 17.67 10.93
CA SER A 46 12.12 17.62 9.73
C SER A 46 12.91 17.21 8.48
N SER A 47 14.14 17.69 8.34
CA SER A 47 15.04 17.32 7.24
C SER A 47 15.40 15.82 7.26
N MET A 48 15.61 15.26 8.45
CA MET A 48 15.90 13.83 8.60
C MET A 48 14.69 12.96 8.23
N GLU A 49 13.49 13.36 8.63
CA GLU A 49 12.23 12.66 8.28
C GLU A 49 11.97 12.70 6.77
N HIS A 50 12.15 13.87 6.14
CA HIS A 50 12.01 14.00 4.69
C HIS A 50 13.05 13.16 3.95
N THR A 51 14.30 13.14 4.44
CA THR A 51 15.37 12.30 3.88
C THR A 51 15.02 10.81 4.00
N ALA A 52 14.56 10.38 5.17
CA ALA A 52 14.10 9.01 5.41
C ALA A 52 12.97 8.59 4.46
N GLN A 53 12.02 9.49 4.20
CA GLN A 53 10.92 9.24 3.26
C GLN A 53 11.44 8.98 1.84
N VAL A 54 12.35 9.81 1.34
CA VAL A 54 12.95 9.62 0.01
C VAL A 54 13.75 8.32 -0.05
N ILE A 55 14.52 7.97 0.99
CA ILE A 55 15.24 6.70 1.07
C ILE A 55 14.27 5.51 1.04
N LEU A 56 13.14 5.56 1.74
CA LEU A 56 12.12 4.51 1.68
C LEU A 56 11.52 4.40 0.27
N TYR A 57 11.39 5.51 -0.46
CA TYR A 57 10.91 5.51 -1.83
C TYR A 57 11.88 4.85 -2.81
N THR A 58 13.19 4.92 -2.56
CA THR A 58 14.13 4.19 -3.41
C THR A 58 13.93 2.68 -3.28
N LEU A 59 13.57 2.15 -2.10
CA LEU A 59 13.18 0.74 -1.94
C LEU A 59 11.88 0.42 -2.71
N LEU A 60 10.87 1.28 -2.60
CA LEU A 60 9.61 1.12 -3.34
C LEU A 60 9.82 1.08 -4.86
N MET A 61 10.68 1.95 -5.37
CA MET A 61 11.01 2.01 -6.79
C MET A 61 11.92 0.87 -7.20
N SER A 62 12.85 0.43 -6.33
CA SER A 62 13.75 -0.68 -6.66
C SER A 62 12.99 -1.97 -6.92
N GLU A 63 12.00 -2.27 -6.08
CA GLU A 63 11.12 -3.42 -6.28
C GLU A 63 10.21 -3.23 -7.49
N ARG A 64 9.76 -2.00 -7.78
CA ARG A 64 8.92 -1.71 -8.95
C ARG A 64 9.64 -1.84 -10.29
N TYR A 65 10.85 -1.35 -10.39
CA TYR A 65 11.62 -1.37 -11.63
C TYR A 65 12.53 -2.59 -11.73
N LEU A 66 12.50 -3.48 -10.73
CA LEU A 66 13.37 -4.66 -10.63
C LEU A 66 14.86 -4.31 -10.80
N LYS A 67 15.24 -3.11 -10.33
CA LYS A 67 16.59 -2.53 -10.47
C LYS A 67 16.92 -1.69 -9.25
N PRO A 68 18.16 -1.71 -8.73
CA PRO A 68 18.54 -0.88 -7.60
C PRO A 68 18.38 0.61 -7.91
N ILE A 69 17.69 1.32 -7.02
CA ILE A 69 17.61 2.79 -7.00
C ILE A 69 18.39 3.26 -5.78
N ASP A 70 19.46 4.02 -6.02
CA ASP A 70 20.48 4.38 -5.02
C ASP A 70 20.43 5.86 -4.61
N SER A 71 19.52 6.63 -5.19
CA SER A 71 19.45 8.08 -5.03
C SER A 71 18.03 8.60 -5.23
N GLY A 72 17.78 9.82 -4.77
CA GLY A 72 16.51 10.54 -4.90
C GLY A 72 16.69 12.05 -4.75
N LEU A 73 15.65 12.80 -5.10
CA LEU A 73 15.60 14.25 -4.97
C LEU A 73 14.51 14.68 -3.99
N LEU A 74 14.82 15.70 -3.22
CA LEU A 74 13.88 16.38 -2.33
C LEU A 74 13.81 17.85 -2.73
N TYR A 75 12.63 18.34 -3.08
CA TYR A 75 12.42 19.74 -3.47
C TYR A 75 11.54 20.47 -2.47
N TYR A 76 12.11 21.50 -1.84
CA TYR A 76 11.40 22.39 -0.93
C TYR A 76 10.82 23.56 -1.71
N LEU A 77 9.49 23.56 -1.91
CA LEU A 77 8.76 24.55 -2.70
C LEU A 77 8.91 25.97 -2.13
N GLN A 78 8.87 26.11 -0.80
CA GLN A 78 8.90 27.44 -0.16
C GLN A 78 10.27 28.11 -0.25
N SER A 79 11.36 27.34 -0.21
CA SER A 79 12.73 27.85 -0.26
C SER A 79 13.40 27.64 -1.63
N GLU A 80 12.66 27.12 -2.60
CA GLU A 80 13.14 26.75 -3.94
C GLU A 80 14.44 25.92 -3.92
N HIS A 81 14.58 25.07 -2.90
CA HIS A 81 15.82 24.34 -2.65
C HIS A 81 15.68 22.88 -3.03
N THR A 82 16.56 22.41 -3.92
CA THR A 82 16.68 21.00 -4.29
C THR A 82 17.84 20.36 -3.54
N GLN A 83 17.56 19.28 -2.84
CA GLN A 83 18.54 18.46 -2.15
C GLN A 83 18.63 17.08 -2.81
N GLY A 84 19.83 16.70 -3.24
CA GLY A 84 20.13 15.33 -3.66
C GLY A 84 20.36 14.43 -2.46
N ILE A 85 19.78 13.23 -2.50
CA ILE A 85 19.91 12.21 -1.44
C ILE A 85 20.57 10.99 -2.06
N ALA A 86 21.76 10.64 -1.56
CA ALA A 86 22.43 9.38 -1.85
C ALA A 86 22.13 8.37 -0.74
N VAL A 87 21.67 7.17 -1.10
CA VAL A 87 21.27 6.15 -0.14
C VAL A 87 22.50 5.44 0.42
N ARG A 88 22.68 5.48 1.73
CA ARG A 88 23.73 4.70 2.42
C ARG A 88 23.13 3.44 3.02
N ARG A 89 23.93 2.36 3.02
CA ARG A 89 23.52 1.08 3.64
C ARG A 89 23.12 1.24 5.12
N SER A 90 23.82 2.08 5.87
CA SER A 90 23.51 2.34 7.28
C SER A 90 22.13 2.96 7.47
N ASP A 91 21.72 3.86 6.57
CA ASP A 91 20.41 4.52 6.62
C ASP A 91 19.30 3.50 6.34
N LEU A 92 19.50 2.65 5.32
CA LEU A 92 18.57 1.56 5.01
C LEU A 92 18.40 0.60 6.18
N VAL A 93 19.50 0.16 6.79
CA VAL A 93 19.46 -0.75 7.94
C VAL A 93 18.68 -0.10 9.09
N GLY A 94 18.98 1.16 9.43
CA GLY A 94 18.28 1.87 10.48
C GLY A 94 16.78 2.02 10.20
N LEU A 95 16.40 2.38 8.98
CA LEU A 95 14.99 2.55 8.60
C LEU A 95 14.22 1.22 8.59
N ILE A 96 14.83 0.14 8.11
CA ILE A 96 14.21 -1.19 8.13
C ILE A 96 14.06 -1.70 9.57
N MET A 97 15.04 -1.45 10.45
CA MET A 97 14.91 -1.77 11.87
C MET A 97 13.71 -1.03 12.50
N ARG A 98 13.60 0.28 12.29
CA ARG A 98 12.46 1.08 12.78
C ARG A 98 11.13 0.62 12.21
N ARG A 99 11.09 0.24 10.94
CA ARG A 99 9.90 -0.35 10.30
C ARG A 99 9.51 -1.66 10.97
N ASN A 100 10.48 -2.51 11.32
CA ASN A 100 10.21 -3.80 11.96
C ASN A 100 9.72 -3.63 13.41
N GLU A 101 10.30 -2.68 14.14
CA GLU A 101 9.81 -2.27 15.47
C GLU A 101 8.34 -1.82 15.38
N LEU A 102 8.02 -0.91 14.46
CA LEU A 102 6.65 -0.44 14.23
C LEU A 102 5.69 -1.58 13.86
N ALA A 103 6.10 -2.48 12.96
CA ALA A 103 5.27 -3.62 12.56
C ALA A 103 4.98 -4.57 13.73
N ASN A 104 5.97 -4.80 14.58
CA ASN A 104 5.82 -5.60 15.80
C ASN A 104 4.88 -4.93 16.79
N ASP A 105 4.99 -3.62 16.98
CA ASP A 105 4.13 -2.86 17.88
C ASP A 105 2.67 -2.82 17.40
N ILE A 106 2.45 -2.67 16.09
CA ILE A 106 1.12 -2.81 15.47
C ILE A 106 0.56 -4.22 15.71
N LEU A 107 1.37 -5.26 15.53
CA LEU A 107 0.93 -6.63 15.76
C LEU A 107 0.53 -6.86 17.22
N LYS A 108 1.32 -6.34 18.18
CA LYS A 108 0.98 -6.40 19.61
C LYS A 108 -0.29 -5.62 19.94
N ALA A 109 -0.47 -4.44 19.36
CA ALA A 109 -1.70 -3.68 19.52
C ALA A 109 -2.92 -4.49 19.05
N LEU A 110 -2.88 -5.05 17.83
CA LEU A 110 -4.00 -5.81 17.27
C LEU A 110 -4.28 -7.15 17.98
N THR A 111 -3.25 -7.79 18.56
CA THR A 111 -3.40 -9.13 19.16
C THR A 111 -3.65 -9.09 20.66
N ALA A 112 -3.01 -8.15 21.36
CA ALA A 112 -2.98 -8.06 22.81
C ALA A 112 -3.50 -6.72 23.34
N GLN A 113 -3.98 -5.80 22.48
CA GLN A 113 -4.38 -4.43 22.85
C GLN A 113 -3.30 -3.70 23.66
N GLN A 114 -2.05 -3.98 23.31
CA GLN A 114 -0.90 -3.40 23.99
C GLN A 114 -0.20 -2.43 23.04
N LEU A 115 -0.33 -1.14 23.35
CA LEU A 115 0.41 -0.07 22.69
C LEU A 115 1.85 0.02 23.22
N PRO A 116 2.78 0.59 22.45
CA PRO A 116 4.12 0.92 22.93
C PRO A 116 4.07 1.83 24.17
N PRO A 117 5.10 1.78 25.03
CA PRO A 117 5.20 2.72 26.14
C PRO A 117 5.22 4.16 25.62
N MET A 118 4.66 5.08 26.41
CA MET A 118 4.75 6.50 26.10
C MET A 118 6.22 6.93 26.03
N LEU A 119 6.51 7.89 25.14
CA LEU A 119 7.88 8.37 24.90
C LEU A 119 8.53 9.04 26.12
N GLN A 120 7.72 9.45 27.11
CA GLN A 120 8.16 10.17 28.32
C GLN A 120 9.04 11.38 28.02
N SER A 121 8.77 12.07 26.91
CA SER A 121 9.51 13.26 26.47
C SER A 121 8.55 14.45 26.40
N PRO A 122 8.48 15.30 27.45
CA PRO A 122 7.54 16.41 27.50
C PRO A 122 7.62 17.35 26.28
N SER A 123 8.83 17.62 25.78
CA SER A 123 9.04 18.51 24.63
C SER A 123 8.41 17.94 23.35
N LYS A 124 8.55 16.64 23.11
CA LYS A 124 7.97 15.96 21.94
C LYS A 124 6.47 15.72 22.11
N CYS A 125 6.03 15.34 23.30
CA CYS A 125 4.63 15.03 23.57
C CYS A 125 3.74 16.28 23.53
N LYS A 126 4.21 17.44 24.04
CA LYS A 126 3.45 18.71 24.01
C LYS A 126 3.07 19.15 22.59
N GLY A 127 3.94 18.93 21.60
CA GLY A 127 3.69 19.24 20.19
C GLY A 127 3.03 18.10 19.40
N CYS A 128 2.75 16.96 20.03
CA CYS A 128 2.21 15.80 19.34
C CYS A 128 0.72 15.99 19.05
N ARG A 129 0.35 15.91 17.76
CA ARG A 129 -1.05 15.96 17.31
C ARG A 129 -1.95 14.86 17.89
N HIS A 130 -1.35 13.77 18.40
CA HIS A 130 -2.08 12.67 19.02
C HIS A 130 -2.09 12.74 20.55
N LEU A 131 -1.64 13.83 21.17
CA LEU A 131 -1.49 13.94 22.64
C LEU A 131 -2.74 13.47 23.38
N ASN A 132 -3.92 14.03 23.06
CA ASN A 132 -5.17 13.69 23.73
C ASN A 132 -5.50 12.19 23.61
N VAL A 133 -5.47 11.66 22.38
CA VAL A 133 -5.76 10.23 22.12
C VAL A 133 -4.76 9.34 22.85
N CYS A 134 -3.47 9.67 22.78
CA CYS A 134 -2.40 8.93 23.44
C CYS A 134 -2.59 8.89 24.95
N THR A 135 -2.93 10.02 25.60
CA THR A 135 -3.17 10.08 27.04
C THR A 135 -4.42 9.30 27.46
N ILE A 136 -5.48 9.34 26.65
CA ILE A 136 -6.74 8.63 26.92
C ILE A 136 -6.50 7.12 26.87
N TYR A 137 -5.87 6.61 25.81
CA TYR A 137 -5.52 5.20 25.70
C TYR A 137 -4.57 4.77 26.83
N HIS A 138 -3.54 5.57 27.13
CA HIS A 138 -2.62 5.27 28.22
C HIS A 138 -3.35 5.14 29.56
N LYS A 139 -4.26 6.08 29.88
CA LYS A 139 -5.08 6.04 31.11
C LYS A 139 -6.03 4.84 31.14
N ALA A 140 -6.69 4.53 30.02
CA ALA A 140 -7.61 3.41 29.91
C ALA A 140 -6.94 2.06 30.22
N HIS A 141 -5.65 1.92 29.87
CA HIS A 141 -4.85 0.73 30.11
C HIS A 141 -4.01 0.79 31.40
N GLY A 142 -4.41 1.61 32.38
CA GLY A 142 -3.80 1.65 33.71
C GLY A 142 -2.57 2.55 33.83
N GLY A 143 -2.27 3.33 32.79
CA GLY A 143 -1.23 4.34 32.80
C GLY A 143 -1.60 5.57 33.64
N GLY A 144 -0.59 6.20 34.22
CA GLY A 144 -0.71 7.41 35.04
C GLY A 144 0.34 8.46 34.72
N MET A 145 0.34 9.54 35.51
CA MET A 145 1.26 10.68 35.37
C MET A 145 2.73 10.24 35.27
N GLU A 146 3.20 9.41 36.19
CA GLU A 146 4.59 8.93 36.25
C GLU A 146 4.99 8.18 34.97
N THR A 147 4.17 7.20 34.57
CA THR A 147 4.40 6.40 33.37
C THR A 147 4.26 7.18 32.06
N SER A 148 3.56 8.32 32.08
CA SER A 148 3.38 9.17 30.89
C SER A 148 4.54 10.15 30.66
N GLY A 149 5.24 10.54 31.74
CA GLY A 149 6.24 11.60 31.71
C GLY A 149 5.68 13.00 31.40
N LEU A 150 4.37 13.21 31.53
CA LEU A 150 3.67 14.48 31.21
C LEU A 150 3.27 15.31 32.45
N SER A 151 3.42 14.75 33.65
CA SER A 151 3.04 15.39 34.91
C SER A 151 1.59 15.91 34.84
N HIS A 152 1.33 17.16 35.22
CA HIS A 152 -0.03 17.73 35.29
C HIS A 152 -0.75 17.86 33.93
N LEU A 153 -0.02 17.82 32.81
CA LEU A 153 -0.65 17.79 31.48
C LEU A 153 -1.45 16.51 31.25
N PHE A 154 -1.01 15.40 31.84
CA PHE A 154 -1.71 14.12 31.72
C PHE A 154 -3.12 14.19 32.35
N ASP A 155 -3.20 14.75 33.55
CA ASP A 155 -4.45 14.94 34.28
C ASP A 155 -5.38 15.93 33.57
N ALA A 156 -4.82 17.03 33.03
CA ALA A 156 -5.60 17.98 32.23
C ALA A 156 -6.28 17.31 31.02
N CYS A 157 -5.61 16.33 30.40
CA CYS A 157 -6.15 15.58 29.27
C CYS A 157 -7.11 14.44 29.66
N THR A 158 -7.17 14.02 30.94
CA THR A 158 -7.87 12.78 31.33
C THR A 158 -8.90 12.94 32.44
N ASN A 159 -8.79 13.95 33.31
CA ASN A 159 -9.65 14.11 34.51
C ASN A 159 -11.14 14.30 34.24
N HIS A 160 -11.51 14.70 33.02
CA HIS A 160 -12.92 14.86 32.63
C HIS A 160 -13.59 13.52 32.28
N LEU A 161 -12.85 12.41 32.25
CA LEU A 161 -13.35 11.09 31.92
C LEU A 161 -13.49 10.21 33.17
N THR A 162 -14.56 9.43 33.23
CA THR A 162 -14.87 8.51 34.33
C THR A 162 -14.43 7.09 34.00
N ALA A 163 -14.47 6.19 35.00
CA ALA A 163 -14.23 4.77 34.80
C ALA A 163 -15.12 4.16 33.71
N ASP A 164 -16.41 4.53 33.69
CA ASP A 164 -17.38 4.04 32.69
C ASP A 164 -16.98 4.43 31.26
N HIS A 165 -16.43 5.63 31.05
CA HIS A 165 -15.94 6.04 29.73
C HIS A 165 -14.75 5.19 29.27
N TYR A 166 -13.85 4.83 30.18
CA TYR A 166 -12.71 3.97 29.86
C TYR A 166 -13.14 2.52 29.60
N ASP A 167 -14.12 2.02 30.35
CA ASP A 167 -14.68 0.68 30.13
C ASP A 167 -15.41 0.59 28.79
N PHE A 168 -16.19 1.63 28.44
CA PHE A 168 -16.78 1.77 27.11
C PHE A 168 -15.72 1.75 26.01
N LEU A 169 -14.66 2.56 26.14
CA LEU A 169 -13.58 2.62 25.14
C LEU A 169 -12.92 1.25 24.93
N LYS A 170 -12.48 0.60 26.01
CA LYS A 170 -11.83 -0.72 25.95
C LYS A 170 -12.72 -1.76 25.28
N HIS A 171 -14.03 -1.74 25.60
CA HIS A 171 -14.99 -2.67 25.03
C HIS A 171 -15.11 -2.49 23.52
N TRP A 172 -15.34 -1.25 23.05
CA TRP A 172 -15.53 -0.97 21.63
C TRP A 172 -14.25 -1.13 20.82
N ASP A 173 -13.11 -0.70 21.36
CA ASP A 173 -11.79 -0.90 20.73
C ASP A 173 -11.53 -2.39 20.49
N ARG A 174 -11.87 -3.24 21.49
CA ARG A 174 -11.74 -4.69 21.34
C ARG A 174 -12.68 -5.26 20.28
N LEU A 175 -13.93 -4.82 20.24
CA LEU A 175 -14.89 -5.31 19.23
C LEU A 175 -14.44 -4.94 17.81
N ILE A 176 -13.97 -3.72 17.61
CA ILE A 176 -13.45 -3.24 16.31
C ILE A 176 -12.22 -4.07 15.90
N ASP A 177 -11.29 -4.34 16.81
CA ASP A 177 -10.12 -5.19 16.52
C ASP A 177 -10.51 -6.62 16.15
N LEU A 178 -11.49 -7.20 16.84
CA LEU A 178 -12.00 -8.54 16.55
C LEU A 178 -12.64 -8.61 15.15
N GLU A 179 -13.47 -7.62 14.81
CA GLU A 179 -14.10 -7.52 13.49
C GLU A 179 -13.04 -7.32 12.38
N ALA A 180 -12.10 -6.40 12.60
CA ALA A 180 -11.01 -6.15 11.65
C ALA A 180 -10.15 -7.40 11.40
N LYS A 181 -9.89 -8.18 12.46
CA LYS A 181 -9.14 -9.45 12.36
C LYS A 181 -9.91 -10.49 11.56
N ASP A 182 -11.20 -10.64 11.77
CA ASP A 182 -12.03 -11.56 10.99
C ASP A 182 -12.06 -11.17 9.50
N ALA A 183 -12.25 -9.87 9.22
CA ALA A 183 -12.19 -9.33 7.86
C ALA A 183 -10.81 -9.52 7.19
N GLU A 184 -9.71 -9.47 7.96
CA GLU A 184 -8.36 -9.79 7.45
C GLU A 184 -8.18 -11.27 7.10
N LEU A 185 -8.74 -12.20 7.87
CA LEU A 185 -8.63 -13.63 7.59
C LEU A 185 -9.30 -13.98 6.26
N GLY A 186 -10.45 -13.37 5.97
CA GLY A 186 -11.10 -13.45 4.66
C GLY A 186 -10.19 -12.98 3.52
N ARG A 187 -9.54 -11.81 3.68
CA ARG A 187 -8.61 -11.25 2.67
C ARG A 187 -7.33 -12.08 2.49
N LYS A 188 -6.74 -12.60 3.58
CA LYS A 188 -5.51 -13.42 3.52
C LYS A 188 -5.74 -14.76 2.83
N LYS A 189 -6.94 -15.35 2.95
CA LYS A 189 -7.32 -16.57 2.23
C LYS A 189 -7.28 -16.35 0.70
N ILE A 190 -7.75 -15.20 0.24
CA ILE A 190 -7.69 -14.81 -1.19
C ILE A 190 -6.24 -14.64 -1.66
N TRP A 191 -5.39 -13.98 -0.87
CA TRP A 191 -3.99 -13.73 -1.25
C TRP A 191 -3.10 -14.99 -1.21
N ARG A 192 -3.25 -15.85 -0.19
CA ARG A 192 -2.41 -17.05 -0.01
C ARG A 192 -2.72 -18.17 -0.99
N SER A 193 -4.00 -18.36 -1.36
CA SER A 193 -4.40 -19.39 -2.32
C SER A 193 -3.81 -19.16 -3.73
N ARG A 194 -3.31 -17.95 -4.03
CA ARG A 194 -2.73 -17.58 -5.33
C ARG A 194 -1.27 -18.00 -5.52
N ASN A 195 -0.52 -18.28 -4.46
CA ASN A 195 0.89 -18.70 -4.55
C ASN A 195 1.06 -20.18 -4.92
N THR A 196 0.00 -20.98 -4.85
CA THR A 196 -0.04 -22.37 -5.35
C THR A 196 -0.44 -22.36 -6.82
N ARG A 197 0.56 -22.42 -7.69
CA ARG A 197 0.54 -22.27 -9.17
C ARG A 197 -0.34 -23.23 -9.99
N HIS A 198 -1.36 -23.90 -9.46
CA HIS A 198 -2.03 -24.93 -10.29
C HIS A 198 -3.52 -25.20 -10.14
N ASN A 199 -4.28 -24.49 -9.31
CA ASN A 199 -5.72 -24.72 -9.26
C ASN A 199 -6.50 -23.48 -9.70
N HIS A 200 -7.31 -23.65 -10.74
CA HIS A 200 -8.33 -22.72 -11.21
C HIS A 200 -9.12 -22.15 -10.02
N LEU A 201 -8.77 -20.93 -9.61
CA LEU A 201 -9.47 -20.25 -8.52
C LEU A 201 -10.66 -19.50 -9.07
N THR A 202 -11.75 -19.59 -8.33
CA THR A 202 -13.00 -18.90 -8.58
C THR A 202 -12.91 -17.38 -8.37
N SER A 203 -11.84 -16.87 -7.77
CA SER A 203 -11.67 -15.46 -7.40
C SER A 203 -10.63 -14.71 -8.24
N SER A 204 -10.09 -15.33 -9.29
CA SER A 204 -9.14 -14.70 -10.22
C SER A 204 -9.62 -14.93 -11.64
N LEU A 205 -9.60 -13.87 -12.45
CA LEU A 205 -9.95 -13.96 -13.85
C LEU A 205 -8.78 -14.55 -14.65
N SER A 206 -9.11 -15.17 -15.79
CA SER A 206 -8.16 -15.51 -16.86
C SER A 206 -7.35 -14.27 -17.28
N PRO A 207 -6.20 -14.41 -17.97
CA PRO A 207 -5.42 -13.28 -18.44
C PRO A 207 -6.31 -12.28 -19.17
N ILE A 208 -6.34 -11.05 -18.65
CA ILE A 208 -7.09 -9.93 -19.23
C ILE A 208 -6.09 -8.91 -19.76
N VAL A 209 -6.44 -8.31 -20.89
CA VAL A 209 -5.67 -7.24 -21.53
C VAL A 209 -6.51 -5.98 -21.57
N LEU A 210 -5.84 -4.83 -21.43
CA LEU A 210 -6.50 -3.54 -21.54
C LEU A 210 -7.04 -3.37 -22.97
N ASP A 211 -8.32 -3.07 -23.09
CA ASP A 211 -8.93 -2.73 -24.37
C ASP A 211 -8.47 -1.34 -24.79
N THR A 212 -7.54 -1.30 -25.75
CA THR A 212 -6.97 -0.04 -26.27
C THR A 212 -7.81 0.58 -27.37
N VAL A 213 -8.82 -0.13 -27.88
CA VAL A 213 -9.67 0.32 -29.00
C VAL A 213 -10.71 1.33 -28.51
N GLU A 214 -11.23 1.14 -27.31
CA GLU A 214 -12.13 2.07 -26.61
C GLU A 214 -11.40 2.88 -25.53
N LEU A 215 -10.17 3.35 -25.79
CA LEU A 215 -9.54 4.29 -24.87
C LEU A 215 -10.48 5.52 -24.77
N PRO A 216 -11.05 5.84 -23.60
CA PRO A 216 -11.92 7.00 -23.50
C PRO A 216 -11.06 8.20 -23.86
N ASN A 217 -11.42 8.92 -24.92
CA ASN A 217 -10.89 10.24 -25.23
C ASN A 217 -11.07 11.14 -24.00
N SER A 218 -10.15 11.10 -23.02
CA SER A 218 -10.02 11.89 -21.77
C SER A 218 -11.29 12.47 -21.08
N LYS A 219 -12.51 11.99 -21.35
CA LYS A 219 -13.71 12.81 -21.16
C LYS A 219 -14.50 12.57 -19.89
N HIS A 220 -14.10 11.63 -19.04
CA HIS A 220 -14.78 11.45 -17.74
C HIS A 220 -13.81 11.11 -16.61
N ILE A 221 -12.88 12.02 -16.30
CA ILE A 221 -12.35 12.12 -14.94
C ILE A 221 -13.44 12.81 -14.10
N LYS A 222 -14.41 12.03 -13.60
CA LYS A 222 -15.22 12.48 -12.47
C LYS A 222 -14.53 11.98 -11.20
N ASP A 223 -14.20 12.91 -10.31
CA ASP A 223 -13.62 12.64 -8.98
C ASP A 223 -12.27 11.90 -8.95
N GLY A 224 -11.42 12.11 -9.96
CA GLY A 224 -10.07 11.52 -9.99
C GLY A 224 -10.05 10.00 -10.22
N ARG A 225 -11.17 9.41 -10.68
CA ARG A 225 -11.26 7.99 -11.06
C ARG A 225 -11.04 7.82 -12.55
N PHE A 226 -10.32 6.76 -12.90
CA PHE A 226 -10.12 6.32 -14.28
C PHE A 226 -10.96 5.07 -14.51
N HIS A 227 -11.68 5.03 -15.62
CA HIS A 227 -12.44 3.87 -16.06
C HIS A 227 -11.62 3.12 -17.10
N TYR A 228 -11.32 1.86 -16.81
CA TYR A 228 -10.53 0.99 -17.68
C TYR A 228 -11.39 -0.18 -18.10
N ARG A 229 -11.36 -0.52 -19.38
CA ARG A 229 -12.05 -1.67 -19.94
C ARG A 229 -11.02 -2.75 -20.23
N PHE A 230 -11.28 -3.97 -19.76
CA PHE A 230 -10.42 -5.13 -19.96
C PHE A 230 -11.18 -6.22 -20.70
N VAL A 231 -10.52 -6.84 -21.67
CA VAL A 231 -11.04 -7.99 -22.43
C VAL A 231 -10.19 -9.22 -22.15
N ARG A 232 -10.77 -10.42 -22.28
CA ARG A 232 -10.03 -11.67 -22.11
C ARG A 232 -9.03 -11.81 -23.25
N GLN A 233 -7.83 -12.28 -22.93
CA GLN A 233 -6.85 -12.63 -23.94
C GLN A 233 -7.28 -13.94 -24.60
N ASP A 234 -7.65 -13.90 -25.88
CA ASP A 234 -7.86 -15.10 -26.67
C ASP A 234 -6.53 -15.86 -26.78
N LEU A 235 -6.50 -17.10 -26.27
CA LEU A 235 -5.35 -17.98 -26.47
C LEU A 235 -5.25 -18.30 -27.97
N PRO A 236 -4.09 -18.08 -28.62
CA PRO A 236 -3.88 -18.53 -29.99
C PRO A 236 -4.05 -20.04 -30.04
N LEU A 237 -4.90 -20.49 -30.95
CA LEU A 237 -5.28 -21.88 -31.18
C LEU A 237 -4.16 -22.67 -31.92
N ASP A 238 -2.90 -22.51 -31.53
CA ASP A 238 -1.75 -23.13 -32.20
C ASP A 238 -1.06 -24.19 -31.34
N LYS A 239 -1.83 -25.08 -30.70
CA LYS A 239 -1.34 -26.36 -30.14
C LYS A 239 -2.42 -27.46 -30.12
N ILE A 240 -3.18 -27.61 -31.21
CA ILE A 240 -3.89 -28.86 -31.48
C ILE A 240 -3.14 -29.56 -32.61
N GLU A 241 -2.15 -30.37 -32.21
CA GLU A 241 -1.59 -31.36 -33.12
C GLU A 241 -2.70 -32.29 -33.62
N ALA A 242 -2.60 -32.61 -34.90
CA ALA A 242 -3.61 -33.26 -35.72
C ALA A 242 -4.20 -34.54 -35.11
N CYS A 243 -5.53 -34.63 -35.15
CA CYS A 243 -6.23 -35.90 -35.26
C CYS A 243 -7.32 -35.79 -36.35
N PRO A 244 -7.59 -36.85 -37.13
CA PRO A 244 -8.29 -36.73 -38.40
C PRO A 244 -9.79 -36.47 -38.22
N LYS A 245 -10.34 -35.80 -39.23
CA LYS A 245 -11.75 -35.56 -39.48
C LYS A 245 -12.61 -36.78 -39.15
N ASP A 246 -13.57 -36.60 -38.26
CA ASP A 246 -14.98 -36.92 -38.53
C ASP A 246 -15.90 -36.31 -37.45
N ASN A 247 -17.07 -35.86 -37.90
CA ASN A 247 -18.21 -35.29 -37.17
C ASN A 247 -18.18 -33.78 -36.86
N ILE A 248 -18.51 -33.02 -37.91
CA ILE A 248 -19.11 -31.68 -37.83
C ILE A 248 -20.53 -31.83 -37.28
N THR A 249 -20.74 -31.53 -36.00
CA THR A 249 -21.90 -30.79 -35.44
C THR A 249 -21.81 -30.84 -33.91
N SER A 250 -21.28 -29.77 -33.28
CA SER A 250 -21.51 -29.37 -31.87
C SER A 250 -20.43 -28.42 -31.29
N ALA A 251 -19.50 -27.88 -32.09
CA ALA A 251 -18.45 -26.98 -31.57
C ALA A 251 -18.92 -25.55 -31.23
N ALA A 252 -20.19 -25.19 -31.47
CA ALA A 252 -20.71 -23.85 -31.17
C ALA A 252 -21.32 -23.69 -29.76
N ALA A 253 -21.37 -24.76 -28.93
CA ALA A 253 -22.04 -24.73 -27.64
C ALA A 253 -21.11 -24.67 -26.41
N ASN A 254 -19.79 -24.87 -26.58
CA ASN A 254 -18.88 -25.05 -25.43
C ASN A 254 -18.04 -23.81 -25.06
N LEU A 255 -18.31 -22.64 -25.64
CA LEU A 255 -17.65 -21.39 -25.21
C LEU A 255 -18.35 -20.68 -24.01
N SER A 256 -19.44 -21.23 -23.47
CA SER A 256 -20.14 -20.64 -22.31
C SER A 256 -19.81 -21.28 -20.95
N SER A 257 -19.00 -22.34 -20.88
CA SER A 257 -18.86 -23.12 -19.64
C SER A 257 -17.78 -22.62 -18.66
N ASN A 258 -16.85 -21.75 -19.09
CA ASN A 258 -15.81 -21.22 -18.18
C ASN A 258 -16.30 -20.03 -17.34
N ASP A 259 -17.53 -19.57 -17.53
CA ASP A 259 -18.12 -18.48 -16.76
C ASP A 259 -18.54 -18.90 -15.34
N SER A 260 -18.60 -20.20 -15.08
CA SER A 260 -19.10 -20.78 -13.82
C SER A 260 -18.12 -20.72 -12.65
N ALA A 261 -16.88 -20.28 -12.87
CA ALA A 261 -15.88 -20.18 -11.81
C ALA A 261 -15.77 -18.78 -11.20
N CYS A 262 -16.03 -17.67 -11.91
CA CYS A 262 -15.70 -16.35 -11.35
C CYS A 262 -16.75 -15.84 -10.35
N THR A 263 -16.38 -15.67 -9.07
CA THR A 263 -17.26 -15.13 -8.02
C THR A 263 -17.31 -13.60 -7.97
N LEU A 264 -16.51 -12.93 -8.82
CA LEU A 264 -16.44 -11.47 -8.84
C LEU A 264 -17.75 -10.86 -9.33
N ARG A 265 -18.16 -9.77 -8.70
CA ARG A 265 -19.40 -9.04 -9.00
C ARG A 265 -19.14 -7.56 -9.15
N LYS A 266 -20.08 -6.90 -9.82
CA LYS A 266 -20.17 -5.43 -9.80
C LYS A 266 -20.19 -4.94 -8.35
N GLY A 267 -19.32 -3.99 -8.03
CA GLY A 267 -19.13 -3.43 -6.70
C GLY A 267 -17.97 -4.04 -5.92
N ASP A 268 -17.38 -5.16 -6.38
CA ASP A 268 -16.25 -5.77 -5.69
C ASP A 268 -14.99 -4.92 -5.80
N LEU A 269 -14.26 -4.82 -4.69
CA LEU A 269 -12.94 -4.21 -4.64
C LEU A 269 -11.90 -5.18 -5.22
N VAL A 270 -11.11 -4.70 -6.16
CA VAL A 270 -10.12 -5.50 -6.88
C VAL A 270 -8.74 -4.84 -6.86
N ILE A 271 -7.71 -5.66 -7.02
CA ILE A 271 -6.33 -5.23 -7.22
C ILE A 271 -5.89 -5.75 -8.58
N LEU A 272 -5.47 -4.85 -9.46
CA LEU A 272 -4.89 -5.18 -10.75
C LEU A 272 -3.41 -5.51 -10.57
N THR A 273 -2.99 -6.65 -11.09
CA THR A 273 -1.59 -7.11 -11.04
C THR A 273 -1.09 -7.46 -12.43
N THR A 274 0.22 -7.28 -12.69
CA THR A 274 0.85 -7.85 -13.89
C THR A 274 0.91 -9.38 -13.79
N GLU A 275 0.86 -10.05 -14.95
CA GLU A 275 0.95 -11.53 -15.02
C GLU A 275 2.38 -12.02 -14.73
N SER A 276 3.41 -11.33 -15.24
CA SER A 276 4.81 -11.74 -15.14
C SER A 276 5.30 -11.84 -13.70
N ASP A 277 5.02 -10.82 -12.88
CA ASP A 277 5.65 -10.62 -11.58
C ASP A 277 4.64 -10.41 -10.44
N CYS A 278 3.34 -10.57 -10.72
CA CYS A 278 2.25 -10.39 -9.75
C CYS A 278 2.27 -9.02 -9.05
N GLN A 279 2.87 -8.00 -9.66
CA GLN A 279 3.04 -6.71 -9.03
C GLN A 279 1.72 -5.94 -9.02
N ALA A 280 1.29 -5.46 -7.85
CA ALA A 280 0.11 -4.60 -7.73
C ALA A 280 0.33 -3.26 -8.44
N ILE A 281 -0.49 -3.00 -9.48
CA ILE A 281 -0.44 -1.79 -10.29
C ILE A 281 -1.40 -0.75 -9.73
N ALA A 282 -2.65 -1.17 -9.50
CA ALA A 282 -3.74 -0.31 -9.08
C ALA A 282 -4.77 -1.11 -8.27
N SER A 283 -5.57 -0.40 -7.47
CA SER A 283 -6.77 -0.93 -6.83
C SER A 283 -8.00 -0.19 -7.35
N GLY A 284 -9.11 -0.90 -7.54
CA GLY A 284 -10.32 -0.33 -8.11
C GLY A 284 -11.57 -1.06 -7.62
N VAL A 285 -12.70 -0.68 -8.18
CA VAL A 285 -14.00 -1.32 -7.97
C VAL A 285 -14.53 -1.74 -9.32
N ILE A 286 -15.04 -2.96 -9.42
CA ILE A 286 -15.67 -3.43 -10.65
C ILE A 286 -16.98 -2.65 -10.88
N SER A 287 -17.04 -1.94 -11.97
CA SER A 287 -18.20 -1.17 -12.41
C SER A 287 -19.15 -2.00 -13.28
N GLU A 288 -18.62 -2.92 -14.07
CA GLU A 288 -19.39 -3.80 -14.97
C GLU A 288 -18.65 -5.12 -15.23
N ILE A 289 -19.42 -6.21 -15.32
CA ILE A 289 -18.94 -7.52 -15.77
C ILE A 289 -19.90 -8.01 -16.84
N SER A 290 -19.35 -8.36 -18.00
CA SER A 290 -20.07 -9.02 -19.08
C SER A 290 -19.30 -10.26 -19.55
N GLY A 291 -19.91 -11.07 -20.42
CA GLY A 291 -19.25 -12.22 -21.01
C GLY A 291 -18.03 -11.88 -21.89
N SER A 292 -17.92 -10.63 -22.38
CA SER A 292 -16.85 -10.20 -23.29
C SER A 292 -15.81 -9.27 -22.65
N HIS A 293 -16.17 -8.56 -21.58
CA HIS A 293 -15.31 -7.55 -20.97
C HIS A 293 -15.65 -7.28 -19.50
N ILE A 294 -14.70 -6.66 -18.80
CA ILE A 294 -14.81 -6.25 -17.41
C ILE A 294 -14.27 -4.82 -17.27
N SER A 295 -14.98 -3.98 -16.53
CA SER A 295 -14.63 -2.58 -16.33
C SER A 295 -14.55 -2.19 -14.86
#